data_AF-A0A2V8BGT7-F1
#
_entry.id   AF-A0A2V8BGT7-F1
#
_cell.length_a   1.000
_cell.length_b   1.000
_cell.length_c   1.000
_cell.angle_alpha   90.00
_cell.angle_beta   90.00
_cell.angle_gamma   90.00
#
_symmetry.space_group_name_H-M   'P 1'
#
loop_
_entity.id
_entity.type
_entity.pdbx_description
1 polymer ?
#
loop_
_entity_poly.entity_id
_entity_poly.type
_entity_poly.pdbx_seq_one_letter_code
_entity_poly.pdbx_strand_id
1 'polypeptide(L)'
;LSLILRSGALPATLTYLEERTIGPSLGADSIRSGVMASTVGLLLVILFMLVYYQLSGVNAVVALLFNLVILLGLMAYVGAVMTLPGIAGFVLTMGIGVDSNVLIFERIKEEIEAQRGVRASINAGFARVFWTLFDTHIAALISVAFLFQFGTGPIRGFAVTLFFGLLSNLFTSIFVSKTLFELALARRHQVAALSI
;
A
#
# COMPACT_ATOMS: atom_id res chain seq x y z
N LEU A 1 -36.40 21.99 -22.45
CA LEU A 1 -37.71 22.63 -22.23
C LEU A 1 -38.76 21.66 -21.65
N SER A 2 -38.90 20.44 -22.19
CA SER A 2 -39.82 19.40 -21.66
C SER A 2 -39.59 19.00 -20.19
N LEU A 3 -38.33 19.04 -19.73
CA LEU A 3 -37.96 18.70 -18.36
C LEU A 3 -38.44 19.75 -17.33
N ILE A 4 -38.34 21.04 -17.68
CA ILE A 4 -38.79 22.17 -16.86
C ILE A 4 -40.33 22.24 -16.80
N LEU A 5 -41.00 21.90 -17.90
CA LEU A 5 -42.47 21.85 -17.95
C LEU A 5 -43.05 20.65 -17.16
N ARG A 6 -42.28 19.56 -17.00
CA ARG A 6 -42.66 18.41 -16.17
C ARG A 6 -42.35 18.60 -14.69
N SER A 7 -41.31 19.36 -14.35
CA SER A 7 -40.88 19.57 -12.95
C SER A 7 -41.68 20.63 -12.20
N GLY A 8 -42.48 21.45 -12.89
CA GLY A 8 -43.24 22.54 -12.29
C GLY A 8 -42.35 23.67 -11.75
N ALA A 9 -42.98 24.68 -11.13
CA ALA A 9 -42.24 25.75 -10.46
C ALA A 9 -41.69 25.25 -9.11
N LEU A 10 -40.41 25.54 -8.85
CA LEU A 10 -39.77 25.19 -7.57
C LEU A 10 -40.40 26.00 -6.42
N PRO A 11 -40.79 25.36 -5.29
CA PRO A 11 -41.50 26.03 -4.19
C PRO A 11 -40.63 27.00 -3.37
N ALA A 12 -39.31 27.02 -3.62
CA ALA A 12 -38.37 27.92 -2.96
C ALA A 12 -37.20 28.25 -3.91
N THR A 13 -36.57 29.41 -3.69
CA THR A 13 -35.39 29.85 -4.45
C THR A 13 -34.21 28.92 -4.15
N LEU A 14 -33.71 28.21 -5.17
CA LEU A 14 -32.47 27.45 -5.07
C LEU A 14 -31.28 28.40 -5.09
N THR A 15 -30.57 28.49 -3.98
CA THR A 15 -29.22 29.06 -3.92
C THR A 15 -28.21 27.94 -4.08
N TYR A 16 -27.46 27.96 -5.17
CA TYR A 16 -26.36 27.03 -5.38
C TYR A 16 -25.23 27.33 -4.38
N LEU A 17 -25.00 26.42 -3.43
CA LEU A 17 -23.93 26.56 -2.43
C LEU A 17 -22.56 26.19 -3.03
N GLU A 18 -22.51 25.16 -3.88
CA GLU A 18 -21.30 24.73 -4.58
C GLU A 18 -21.70 23.88 -5.81
N GLU A 19 -21.11 24.16 -6.97
CA GLU A 19 -21.27 23.36 -8.19
C GLU A 19 -19.89 22.93 -8.69
N ARG A 20 -19.71 21.61 -8.87
CA ARG A 20 -18.48 21.05 -9.45
C ARG A 20 -18.83 20.18 -10.64
N THR A 21 -18.53 20.70 -11.82
CA THR A 21 -18.74 19.99 -13.09
C THR A 21 -17.39 19.53 -13.62
N ILE A 22 -17.15 18.22 -13.59
CA ILE A 22 -15.93 17.61 -14.12
C ILE A 22 -16.26 16.97 -15.46
N GLY A 23 -15.58 17.42 -16.51
CA GLY A 23 -15.70 16.83 -17.84
C GLY A 23 -15.21 15.38 -17.87
N PRO A 24 -15.89 14.45 -18.58
CA PRO A 24 -15.46 13.05 -18.67
C PRO A 24 -14.02 12.89 -19.19
N SER A 25 -13.57 13.77 -20.10
CA SER A 25 -12.20 13.77 -20.62
C SER A 25 -11.16 14.05 -19.54
N LEU A 26 -11.39 15.07 -18.69
CA LEU A 26 -10.49 15.41 -17.59
C LEU A 26 -10.37 14.27 -16.56
N GLY A 27 -11.47 13.56 -16.31
CA GLY A 27 -11.46 12.36 -15.46
C GLY A 27 -10.62 11.23 -16.06
N ALA A 28 -10.83 10.93 -17.34
CA ALA A 28 -10.08 9.90 -18.05
C ALA A 28 -8.57 10.21 -18.11
N ASP A 29 -8.21 11.45 -18.41
CA ASP A 29 -6.81 11.89 -18.46
C ASP A 29 -6.14 11.80 -17.09
N SER A 30 -6.85 12.15 -16.02
CA SER A 30 -6.35 12.04 -14.64
C SER A 30 -6.11 10.58 -14.24
N ILE A 31 -7.03 9.67 -14.57
CA ILE A 31 -6.87 8.24 -14.30
C ILE A 31 -5.66 7.70 -15.08
N ARG A 32 -5.56 8.03 -16.38
CA ARG A 32 -4.45 7.57 -17.23
C ARG A 32 -3.10 8.03 -16.68
N SER A 33 -3.03 9.30 -16.27
CA SER A 33 -1.82 9.88 -15.69
C SER A 33 -1.47 9.24 -14.35
N GLY A 34 -2.47 8.98 -13.49
CA GLY A 34 -2.29 8.29 -12.22
C GLY A 34 -1.80 6.85 -12.39
N VAL A 35 -2.36 6.10 -13.33
CA VAL A 35 -1.92 4.73 -13.64
C VAL A 35 -0.50 4.71 -14.20
N MET A 36 -0.17 5.63 -15.12
CA MET A 36 1.19 5.77 -15.65
C MET A 36 2.19 6.10 -14.55
N ALA A 37 1.89 7.09 -13.70
CA ALA A 37 2.75 7.47 -12.57
C ALA A 37 2.95 6.31 -11.59
N SER A 38 1.87 5.58 -11.26
CA SER A 38 1.92 4.41 -10.38
C SER A 38 2.78 3.29 -10.97
N THR A 39 2.65 3.04 -12.28
CA THR A 39 3.39 1.98 -12.97
C THR A 39 4.88 2.31 -13.05
N VAL A 40 5.23 3.54 -13.43
CA VAL A 40 6.64 3.99 -13.46
C VAL A 40 7.23 3.96 -12.06
N GLY A 41 6.50 4.44 -11.04
CA GLY A 41 6.94 4.38 -9.65
C GLY A 41 7.19 2.95 -9.18
N LEU A 42 6.27 2.03 -9.46
CA LEU A 42 6.42 0.61 -9.13
C LEU A 42 7.67 0.00 -9.78
N LEU A 43 7.89 0.27 -11.08
CA LEU A 43 9.07 -0.25 -11.79
C LEU A 43 10.38 0.28 -11.20
N LEU A 44 10.44 1.58 -10.86
CA LEU A 44 11.63 2.17 -10.24
C LEU A 44 11.90 1.58 -8.86
N VAL A 45 10.86 1.37 -8.07
CA VAL A 45 10.96 0.74 -6.74
C VAL A 45 11.43 -0.71 -6.84
N ILE A 46 10.86 -1.49 -7.76
CA ILE A 46 11.30 -2.87 -8.02
C ILE A 46 12.78 -2.88 -8.43
N LEU A 47 13.17 -2.01 -9.37
CA LEU A 47 14.56 -1.93 -9.82
C LEU A 47 15.51 -1.58 -8.67
N PHE A 48 15.17 -0.59 -7.85
CA PHE A 48 15.94 -0.20 -6.67
C PHE A 48 16.11 -1.38 -5.71
N MET A 49 15.03 -2.11 -5.41
CA MET A 49 15.08 -3.26 -4.49
C MET A 49 15.94 -4.40 -5.03
N LEU A 50 15.87 -4.69 -6.33
CA LEU A 50 16.69 -5.74 -6.96
C LEU A 50 18.17 -5.37 -7.02
N VAL A 51 18.50 -4.09 -7.26
CA VAL A 51 19.89 -3.63 -7.34
C VAL A 51 20.53 -3.55 -5.95
N TYR A 52 19.83 -2.98 -4.97
CA TYR A 52 20.38 -2.76 -3.63
C TYR A 52 20.37 -4.02 -2.76
N TYR A 53 19.28 -4.79 -2.77
CA TYR A 53 19.08 -5.96 -1.87
C TYR A 53 19.27 -7.32 -2.56
N GLN A 54 19.64 -7.35 -3.85
CA GLN A 54 19.93 -8.57 -4.62
C GLN A 54 18.87 -9.69 -4.44
N LEU A 55 19.27 -10.82 -3.85
CA LEU A 55 18.40 -11.99 -3.61
C LEU A 55 17.28 -11.71 -2.59
N SER A 56 17.53 -10.89 -1.57
CA SER A 56 16.50 -10.46 -0.62
C SER A 56 15.51 -9.49 -1.26
N GLY A 57 15.98 -8.71 -2.26
CA GLY A 57 15.15 -7.86 -3.09
C GLY A 57 14.04 -8.64 -3.82
N VAL A 58 14.31 -9.86 -4.27
CA VAL A 58 13.29 -10.71 -4.92
C VAL A 58 12.15 -11.04 -3.96
N ASN A 59 12.45 -11.35 -2.69
CA ASN A 59 11.43 -11.60 -1.68
C ASN A 59 10.56 -10.36 -1.44
N ALA A 60 11.17 -9.17 -1.36
CA ALA A 60 10.43 -7.92 -1.20
C ALA A 60 9.52 -7.63 -2.39
N VAL A 61 10.00 -7.85 -3.62
CA VAL A 61 9.20 -7.65 -4.84
C VAL A 61 7.99 -8.58 -4.85
N VAL A 62 8.17 -9.86 -4.50
CA VAL A 62 7.06 -10.81 -4.42
C VAL A 62 6.06 -10.38 -3.34
N ALA A 63 6.52 -10.03 -2.13
CA ALA A 63 5.64 -9.55 -1.07
C ALA A 63 4.87 -8.28 -1.48
N LEU A 64 5.51 -7.34 -2.16
CA LEU A 64 4.89 -6.13 -2.70
C LEU A 64 3.82 -6.45 -3.73
N LEU A 65 4.08 -7.36 -4.67
CA LEU A 65 3.09 -7.76 -5.68
C LEU A 65 1.87 -8.42 -5.04
N PHE A 66 2.08 -9.30 -4.06
CA PHE A 66 0.96 -9.87 -3.29
C PHE A 66 0.18 -8.79 -2.55
N ASN A 67 0.86 -7.79 -1.97
CA ASN A 67 0.20 -6.68 -1.30
C ASN A 67 -0.71 -5.91 -2.27
N LEU A 68 -0.24 -5.62 -3.48
CA LEU A 68 -1.01 -4.93 -4.50
C LEU A 68 -2.25 -5.71 -4.94
N VAL A 69 -2.11 -7.03 -5.14
CA VAL A 69 -3.24 -7.91 -5.49
C VAL A 69 -4.28 -7.94 -4.37
N ILE A 70 -3.84 -8.07 -3.11
CA ILE A 70 -4.73 -8.08 -1.95
C ILE A 70 -5.45 -6.74 -1.80
N LEU A 71 -4.73 -5.62 -1.92
CA LEU A 71 -5.31 -4.28 -1.86
C LEU A 71 -6.41 -4.10 -2.92
N LEU A 72 -6.10 -4.37 -4.19
CA LEU A 72 -7.07 -4.24 -5.28
C LEU A 72 -8.26 -5.20 -5.11
N GLY A 73 -8.01 -6.43 -4.65
CA GLY A 73 -9.04 -7.41 -4.35
C GLY A 73 -9.99 -6.97 -3.24
N LEU A 74 -9.45 -6.42 -2.14
CA LEU A 74 -10.23 -5.89 -1.02
C LEU A 74 -11.05 -4.66 -1.44
N MET A 75 -10.45 -3.75 -2.21
CA MET A 75 -11.16 -2.59 -2.75
C MET A 75 -12.31 -3.02 -3.66
N ALA A 76 -12.07 -3.98 -4.56
CA ALA A 76 -13.10 -4.53 -5.44
C ALA A 76 -14.22 -5.23 -4.66
N TYR A 77 -13.87 -6.01 -3.62
CA TYR A 77 -14.83 -6.73 -2.79
C TYR A 77 -15.81 -5.81 -2.04
N VAL A 78 -15.31 -4.70 -1.50
CA VAL A 78 -16.13 -3.72 -0.75
C VAL A 78 -16.86 -2.74 -1.69
N GLY A 79 -16.60 -2.79 -3.01
CA GLY A 79 -17.14 -1.83 -3.96
C GLY A 79 -16.59 -0.41 -3.73
N ALA A 80 -15.35 -0.31 -3.26
CA ALA A 80 -14.71 0.97 -3.00
C ALA A 80 -14.47 1.74 -4.31
N VAL A 81 -14.83 3.02 -4.32
CA VAL A 81 -14.64 3.87 -5.50
C VAL A 81 -13.19 4.32 -5.59
N MET A 82 -12.53 4.01 -6.71
CA MET A 82 -11.19 4.51 -7.02
C MET A 82 -11.28 5.96 -7.48
N THR A 83 -11.08 6.90 -6.54
CA THR A 83 -10.99 8.34 -6.83
C THR A 83 -9.56 8.72 -7.22
N LEU A 84 -9.36 9.91 -7.79
CA LEU A 84 -8.01 10.41 -8.08
C LEU A 84 -7.12 10.47 -6.80
N PRO A 85 -7.61 10.99 -5.65
CA PRO A 85 -6.90 10.82 -4.39
C PRO A 85 -6.71 9.37 -3.97
N GLY A 86 -7.68 8.48 -4.25
CA GLY A 86 -7.53 7.03 -4.04
C GLY A 86 -6.28 6.45 -4.71
N ILE A 87 -6.02 6.84 -5.97
CA ILE A 87 -4.81 6.42 -6.69
C ILE A 87 -3.54 6.93 -5.99
N ALA A 88 -3.53 8.15 -5.44
CA ALA A 88 -2.42 8.64 -4.64
C ALA A 88 -2.21 7.80 -3.36
N GLY A 89 -3.29 7.34 -2.72
CA GLY A 89 -3.23 6.41 -1.59
C GLY A 89 -2.66 5.05 -1.95
N PHE A 90 -2.98 4.56 -3.15
CA PHE A 90 -2.39 3.34 -3.70
C PHE A 90 -0.86 3.49 -3.87
N VAL A 91 -0.41 4.59 -4.46
CA VAL A 91 1.03 4.88 -4.62
C VAL A 91 1.74 5.00 -3.28
N LEU A 92 1.13 5.70 -2.32
CA LEU A 92 1.68 5.82 -0.97
C LEU A 92 1.81 4.46 -0.28
N THR A 93 0.80 3.59 -0.43
CA THR A 93 0.84 2.22 0.11
C THR A 93 1.98 1.41 -0.47
N MET A 94 2.27 1.55 -1.76
CA MET A 94 3.44 0.89 -2.38
C MET A 94 4.74 1.31 -1.70
N GLY A 95 4.92 2.61 -1.44
CA GLY A 95 6.11 3.12 -0.75
C GLY A 95 6.24 2.58 0.67
N ILE A 96 5.16 2.61 1.45
CA ILE A 96 5.12 2.07 2.82
C ILE A 96 5.42 0.57 2.84
N GLY A 97 4.94 -0.17 1.83
CA GLY A 97 5.22 -1.60 1.74
C GLY A 97 6.67 -1.93 1.45
N VAL A 98 7.35 -1.09 0.68
CA VAL A 98 8.80 -1.25 0.45
C VAL A 98 9.59 -0.87 1.69
N ASP A 99 9.25 0.25 2.34
CA ASP A 99 9.85 0.65 3.62
C ASP A 99 9.73 -0.46 4.68
N SER A 100 8.56 -1.07 4.80
CA SER A 100 8.33 -2.18 5.73
C SER A 100 9.23 -3.38 5.47
N ASN A 101 9.43 -3.74 4.20
CA ASN A 101 10.32 -4.84 3.81
C ASN A 101 11.80 -4.50 4.04
N VAL A 102 12.21 -3.26 3.73
CA VAL A 102 13.57 -2.77 3.99
C VAL A 102 13.88 -2.82 5.49
N LEU A 103 12.97 -2.34 6.34
CA LEU A 103 13.14 -2.37 7.80
C LEU A 103 13.30 -3.80 8.33
N ILE A 104 12.54 -4.76 7.80
CA ILE A 104 12.69 -6.18 8.13
C ILE A 104 14.09 -6.67 7.78
N PHE A 105 14.57 -6.37 6.57
CA PHE A 105 15.86 -6.86 6.08
C PHE A 105 17.02 -6.30 6.89
N GLU A 106 17.02 -4.99 7.14
CA GLU A 106 18.05 -4.34 7.94
C GLU A 106 18.06 -4.88 9.37
N ARG A 107 16.89 -5.11 9.99
CA ARG A 107 16.88 -5.74 11.32
C ARG A 107 17.43 -7.16 11.29
N ILE A 108 17.10 -7.96 10.29
CA ILE A 108 17.64 -9.33 10.18
C ILE A 108 19.16 -9.29 10.02
N LYS A 109 19.71 -8.33 9.25
CA LYS A 109 21.17 -8.11 9.15
C LYS A 109 21.80 -7.81 10.51
N GLU A 110 21.24 -6.86 11.26
CA GLU A 110 21.71 -6.51 12.62
C GLU A 110 21.75 -7.75 13.55
N GLU A 111 20.74 -8.62 13.47
CA GLU A 111 20.67 -9.86 14.26
C GLU A 111 21.68 -10.92 13.84
N ILE A 112 22.09 -10.94 12.56
CA ILE A 112 23.14 -11.84 12.07
C ILE A 112 24.51 -11.33 12.54
N GLU A 113 24.76 -10.02 12.47
CA GLU A 113 26.00 -9.39 12.94
C GLU A 113 26.22 -9.59 14.44
N ALA A 114 25.14 -9.65 15.23
CA ALA A 114 25.16 -10.00 16.65
C ALA A 114 25.49 -11.49 16.94
N GLN A 115 26.07 -12.22 15.98
CA GLN A 115 26.50 -13.63 16.06
C GLN A 115 25.41 -14.65 16.45
N ARG A 116 24.15 -14.36 16.12
CA ARG A 116 23.09 -15.38 16.20
C ARG A 116 23.14 -16.24 14.94
N GLY A 117 22.88 -17.54 15.08
CA GLY A 117 22.78 -18.42 13.90
C GLY A 117 21.65 -17.95 12.98
N VAL A 118 21.83 -18.04 11.65
CA VAL A 118 20.93 -17.44 10.63
C VAL A 118 19.43 -17.67 10.90
N ARG A 119 19.03 -18.89 11.29
CA ARG A 119 17.62 -19.20 11.64
C ARG A 119 17.13 -18.46 12.88
N ALA A 120 17.98 -18.36 13.91
CA ALA A 120 17.66 -17.64 15.13
C ALA A 120 17.60 -16.12 14.88
N SER A 121 18.47 -15.58 14.03
CA SER A 121 18.47 -14.17 13.63
C SER A 121 17.20 -13.78 12.89
N ILE A 122 16.73 -14.61 11.94
CA ILE A 122 15.47 -14.36 11.23
C ILE A 122 14.29 -14.33 12.20
N ASN A 123 14.16 -15.33 13.08
CA ASN A 123 13.08 -15.37 14.06
C ASN A 123 13.11 -14.19 15.04
N ALA A 124 14.29 -13.84 15.55
CA ALA A 124 14.46 -12.70 16.44
C ALA A 124 14.17 -11.36 15.72
N GLY A 125 14.64 -11.22 14.47
CA GLY A 125 14.41 -10.05 13.64
C GLY A 125 12.93 -9.82 13.39
N PHE A 126 12.20 -10.84 12.92
CA PHE A 126 10.75 -10.74 12.71
C PHE A 126 9.99 -10.44 14.01
N ALA A 127 10.38 -11.03 15.15
CA ALA A 127 9.72 -10.78 16.44
C ALA A 127 9.89 -9.32 16.91
N ARG A 128 11.07 -8.71 16.69
CA ARG A 128 11.30 -7.30 17.04
C ARG A 128 10.62 -6.35 16.05
N VAL A 129 10.78 -6.60 14.75
CA VAL A 129 10.20 -5.73 13.71
C VAL A 129 8.68 -5.74 13.73
N PHE A 130 8.07 -6.86 14.14
CA PHE A 130 6.62 -6.95 14.29
C PHE A 130 6.05 -5.77 15.10
N TRP A 131 6.63 -5.47 16.27
CA TRP A 131 6.14 -4.40 17.13
C TRP A 131 6.36 -3.02 16.53
N THR A 132 7.51 -2.79 15.88
CA THR A 132 7.81 -1.52 15.20
C THR A 132 6.87 -1.28 14.01
N LEU A 133 6.60 -2.30 13.20
CA LEU A 133 5.65 -2.20 12.09
C LEU A 133 4.24 -1.98 12.59
N PHE A 134 3.82 -2.73 13.61
CA PHE A 134 2.50 -2.62 14.19
C PHE A 134 2.23 -1.22 14.74
N ASP A 135 3.16 -0.67 15.52
CA ASP A 135 3.07 0.69 16.06
C ASP A 135 2.98 1.74 14.93
N THR A 136 3.87 1.66 13.94
CA THR A 136 3.89 2.58 12.79
C THR A 136 2.57 2.54 12.00
N HIS A 137 2.02 1.34 11.77
CA HIS A 137 0.76 1.18 11.04
C HIS A 137 -0.44 1.65 11.89
N ILE A 138 -0.44 1.44 13.21
CA ILE A 138 -1.48 1.96 14.09
C ILE A 138 -1.50 3.49 14.05
N ALA A 139 -0.35 4.14 14.16
CA ALA A 139 -0.26 5.59 14.07
C ALA A 139 -0.88 6.10 12.75
N ALA A 140 -0.57 5.46 11.63
CA ALA A 140 -1.15 5.78 10.34
C ALA A 140 -2.67 5.49 10.28
N LEU A 141 -3.13 4.38 10.84
CA LEU A 141 -4.54 4.04 10.92
C LEU A 141 -5.36 5.05 11.73
N ILE A 142 -4.77 5.64 12.78
CA ILE A 142 -5.41 6.73 13.52
C ILE A 142 -5.64 7.92 12.59
N SER A 143 -4.63 8.35 11.82
CA SER A 143 -4.80 9.43 10.83
C SER A 143 -5.86 9.09 9.78
N VAL A 144 -5.87 7.85 9.29
CA VAL A 144 -6.88 7.38 8.34
C VAL A 144 -8.29 7.42 8.94
N ALA A 145 -8.47 7.10 10.21
CA ALA A 145 -9.76 7.21 10.89
C ALA A 145 -10.28 8.66 10.91
N PHE A 146 -9.41 9.63 11.18
CA PHE A 146 -9.77 11.05 11.07
C PHE A 146 -10.13 11.45 9.63
N LEU A 147 -9.35 11.00 8.64
CA LEU A 147 -9.66 11.26 7.22
C LEU A 147 -10.99 10.64 6.79
N PHE A 148 -11.35 9.49 7.33
CA PHE A 148 -12.63 8.85 7.03
C PHE A 148 -13.81 9.61 7.66
N GLN A 149 -13.68 9.99 8.93
CA GLN A 149 -14.73 10.69 9.69
C GLN A 149 -14.96 12.13 9.19
N PHE A 150 -13.87 12.87 8.96
CA PHE A 150 -13.92 14.31 8.65
C PHE A 150 -13.66 14.63 7.17
N GLY A 151 -13.14 13.68 6.39
CA GLY A 151 -12.88 13.89 4.96
C GLY A 151 -14.18 13.97 4.14
N THR A 152 -14.11 14.74 3.06
CA THR A 152 -15.22 14.91 2.10
C THR A 152 -14.94 14.12 0.82
N GLY A 153 -16.00 13.58 0.21
CA GLY A 153 -16.03 12.85 -1.08
C GLY A 153 -14.70 12.19 -1.52
N PRO A 154 -13.84 12.89 -2.30
CA PRO A 154 -12.57 12.35 -2.80
C PRO A 154 -11.57 11.91 -1.71
N ILE A 155 -11.49 12.63 -0.59
CA ILE A 155 -10.58 12.33 0.54
C ILE A 155 -10.97 11.02 1.22
N ARG A 156 -12.28 10.68 1.27
CA ARG A 156 -12.72 9.38 1.78
C ARG A 156 -12.21 8.24 0.91
N GLY A 157 -12.16 8.41 -0.41
CA GLY A 157 -11.57 7.40 -1.31
C GLY A 157 -10.08 7.16 -1.04
N PHE A 158 -9.32 8.22 -0.76
CA PHE A 158 -7.93 8.12 -0.29
C PHE A 158 -7.82 7.37 1.05
N ALA A 159 -8.65 7.72 2.03
CA ALA A 159 -8.66 7.09 3.34
C ALA A 159 -8.97 5.58 3.25
N VAL A 160 -9.96 5.18 2.44
CA VAL A 160 -10.31 3.77 2.23
C VAL A 160 -9.15 3.00 1.60
N THR A 161 -8.50 3.58 0.59
CA THR A 161 -7.35 2.95 -0.07
C THR A 161 -6.20 2.74 0.90
N LEU A 162 -5.87 3.77 1.70
CA LEU A 162 -4.84 3.66 2.73
C LEU A 162 -5.20 2.67 3.84
N PHE A 163 -6.45 2.64 4.29
CA PHE A 163 -6.88 1.71 5.33
C PHE A 163 -6.61 0.26 4.93
N PHE A 164 -7.11 -0.14 3.76
CA PHE A 164 -6.88 -1.49 3.26
C PHE A 164 -5.42 -1.72 2.92
N GLY A 165 -4.73 -0.72 2.40
CA GLY A 165 -3.31 -0.79 2.06
C GLY A 165 -2.42 -1.05 3.28
N LEU A 166 -2.68 -0.38 4.40
CA LEU A 166 -1.96 -0.59 5.66
C LEU A 166 -2.22 -1.99 6.23
N LEU A 167 -3.47 -2.45 6.22
CA LEU A 167 -3.82 -3.78 6.70
C LEU A 167 -3.22 -4.89 5.85
N SER A 168 -3.34 -4.77 4.52
CA SER A 168 -2.74 -5.73 3.59
C SER A 168 -1.22 -5.73 3.70
N ASN A 169 -0.61 -4.55 3.84
CA ASN A 169 0.84 -4.44 3.95
C ASN A 169 1.39 -5.08 5.22
N LEU A 170 0.74 -4.86 6.36
CA LEU A 170 1.13 -5.49 7.62
C LEU A 170 1.08 -7.02 7.49
N PHE A 171 0.02 -7.55 6.88
CA PHE A 171 -0.12 -8.98 6.61
C PHE A 171 0.98 -9.49 5.67
N THR A 172 1.21 -8.85 4.52
CA THR A 172 2.20 -9.33 3.55
C THR A 172 3.63 -9.20 4.04
N SER A 173 3.96 -8.10 4.72
CA SER A 173 5.31 -7.87 5.24
C SER A 173 5.67 -8.86 6.33
N ILE A 174 4.74 -9.27 7.19
CA ILE A 174 5.02 -10.23 8.26
C ILE A 174 4.86 -11.67 7.78
N PHE A 175 3.71 -12.02 7.18
CA PHE A 175 3.40 -13.42 6.88
C PHE A 175 4.04 -13.88 5.57
N VAL A 176 3.83 -13.14 4.47
CA VAL A 176 4.34 -13.54 3.15
C VAL A 176 5.85 -13.44 3.12
N SER A 177 6.43 -12.33 3.59
CA SER A 177 7.89 -12.13 3.63
C SER A 177 8.59 -13.20 4.48
N LYS A 178 8.07 -13.48 5.68
CA LYS A 178 8.64 -14.53 6.56
C LYS A 178 8.59 -15.90 5.91
N THR A 179 7.45 -16.28 5.32
CA THR A 179 7.28 -17.57 4.65
C THR A 179 8.27 -17.71 3.48
N LEU A 180 8.47 -16.64 2.71
CA LEU A 180 9.44 -16.63 1.62
C LEU A 180 10.89 -16.77 2.11
N PHE A 181 11.25 -16.12 3.22
CA PHE A 181 12.56 -16.29 3.84
C PHE A 181 12.80 -17.72 4.34
N GLU A 182 11.82 -18.31 5.03
CA GLU A 182 11.92 -19.68 5.52
C GLU A 182 12.05 -20.68 4.37
N LEU A 183 11.28 -20.50 3.28
CA LEU A 183 11.38 -21.32 2.08
C LEU A 183 12.74 -21.18 1.39
N ALA A 184 13.24 -19.95 1.25
CA ALA A 184 14.54 -19.68 0.65
C ALA A 184 15.68 -20.32 1.46
N LEU A 185 15.58 -20.29 2.80
CA LEU A 185 16.55 -20.91 3.70
C LEU A 185 16.46 -22.43 3.69
N ALA A 186 15.26 -23.01 3.58
CA ALA A 186 15.08 -24.46 3.46
C ALA A 186 15.70 -25.02 2.18
N ARG A 187 15.75 -24.22 1.09
CA ARG A 187 16.40 -24.61 -0.17
C ARG A 187 17.93 -24.45 -0.17
N ARG A 188 18.53 -23.69 0.76
CA ARG A 188 19.99 -23.53 0.88
C ARG A 188 20.57 -24.48 1.94
N HIS A 189 21.08 -25.63 1.48
CA HIS A 189 21.70 -26.66 2.31
C HIS A 189 23.09 -26.27 2.90
N GLN A 190 23.63 -25.10 2.56
CA GLN A 190 24.85 -24.53 3.17
C GLN A 190 24.61 -23.08 3.61
N VAL A 191 24.75 -22.83 4.91
CA VAL A 191 24.38 -21.60 5.62
C VAL A 191 25.51 -20.55 5.57
N ALA A 192 26.26 -20.46 4.47
CA ALA A 192 27.51 -19.69 4.47
C ALA A 192 27.36 -18.19 4.12
N ALA A 193 26.33 -17.76 3.41
CA ALA A 193 26.05 -16.33 3.22
C ALA A 193 24.64 -16.12 2.67
N LEU A 194 23.79 -15.45 3.44
CA LEU A 194 22.69 -14.70 2.83
C LEU A 194 23.34 -13.47 2.20
N SER A 195 23.26 -13.32 0.87
CA SER A 195 23.61 -12.07 0.21
C SER A 195 22.46 -11.10 0.46
N ILE A 196 22.56 -10.37 1.57
CA ILE A 196 21.66 -9.27 1.92
C ILE A 196 22.41 -7.96 1.73
#